data_AF-A0A920G510-F1
#
_entry.id   AF-A0A920G510-F1
#
_cell.length_a   1.000
_cell.length_b   1.000
_cell.length_c   1.000
_cell.angle_alpha   90.00
_cell.angle_beta   90.00
_cell.angle_gamma   90.00
#
_symmetry.space_group_name_H-M   'P 1'
#
loop_
_entity.id
_entity.type
_entity.pdbx_description
1 polymer ?
#
loop_
_entity_poly.entity_id
_entity_poly.type
_entity_poly.pdbx_seq_one_letter_code
_entity_poly.pdbx_strand_id
1 'polypeptide(L)'
;MGGLFYDDLNEWGFDQTFAFMRSVGDGFLSAYVPILSVEKMRLDRGSATVATVSKRPLREFNLVHDRGTLFGLQTNGRTEAILMSLPPLVRWEYGYSPDEGSPEATLMTDFCAPGLAWS
;
A
#
# COMPACT_ATOMS: atom_id res chain seq x y z
N MET A 1 0.44 7.68 -3.68
CA MET A 1 1.39 8.05 -2.60
C MET A 1 2.42 6.95 -2.47
N GLY A 2 3.70 7.28 -2.38
CA GLY A 2 4.83 6.34 -2.28
C GLY A 2 5.42 6.24 -0.88
N GLY A 3 6.63 5.69 -0.79
CA GLY A 3 7.41 5.54 0.45
C GLY A 3 8.85 5.14 0.13
N LEU A 4 9.54 4.53 1.10
CA LEU A 4 10.87 3.96 0.88
C LEU A 4 10.74 2.52 0.38
N PHE A 5 11.46 2.20 -0.70
CA PHE A 5 11.64 0.84 -1.22
C PHE A 5 13.11 0.66 -1.60
N TYR A 6 13.72 -0.41 -1.12
CA TYR A 6 15.11 -0.78 -1.43
C TYR A 6 15.21 -2.30 -1.52
N ASP A 7 16.05 -2.77 -2.42
CA ASP A 7 16.41 -4.17 -2.61
C ASP A 7 17.92 -4.24 -2.84
N ASP A 8 18.56 -5.37 -2.53
CA ASP A 8 20.01 -5.59 -2.68
C ASP A 8 20.94 -4.53 -2.02
N LEU A 9 20.50 -3.87 -0.94
CA LEU A 9 21.28 -2.83 -0.24
C LEU A 9 22.47 -3.42 0.55
N ASN A 10 23.59 -3.68 -0.13
CA ASN A 10 24.77 -4.34 0.45
C ASN A 10 26.07 -3.51 0.36
N GLU A 11 26.04 -2.32 -0.25
CA GLU A 11 27.22 -1.50 -0.51
C GLU A 11 27.83 -0.84 0.75
N TRP A 12 27.05 -0.68 1.82
CA TRP A 12 27.45 0.10 3.01
C TRP A 12 28.12 -0.74 4.11
N GLY A 13 28.25 -2.05 3.89
CA GLY A 13 28.66 -2.99 4.93
C GLY A 13 27.53 -3.32 5.92
N PHE A 14 27.69 -4.44 6.63
CA PHE A 14 26.61 -5.04 7.42
C PHE A 14 26.04 -4.11 8.50
N ASP A 15 26.90 -3.51 9.33
CA ASP A 15 26.46 -2.71 10.49
C ASP A 15 25.64 -1.48 10.06
N GLN A 16 26.06 -0.83 8.97
CA GLN A 16 25.37 0.36 8.45
C GLN A 16 24.06 -0.01 7.75
N THR A 17 24.04 -1.05 6.92
CA THR A 17 22.80 -1.55 6.31
C THR A 17 21.80 -1.99 7.38
N PHE A 18 22.27 -2.68 8.43
CA PHE A 18 21.40 -3.14 9.52
C PHE A 18 20.86 -1.97 10.35
N ALA A 19 21.70 -0.98 10.68
CA ALA A 19 21.26 0.24 11.35
C ALA A 19 20.21 1.00 10.54
N PHE A 20 20.39 1.08 9.21
CA PHE A 20 19.41 1.68 8.30
C PHE A 20 18.09 0.90 8.28
N MET A 21 18.12 -0.43 8.12
CA MET A 21 16.93 -1.28 8.15
C MET A 21 16.15 -1.08 9.46
N ARG A 22 16.84 -1.04 10.61
CA ARG A 22 16.22 -0.76 11.91
C ARG A 22 15.54 0.60 11.93
N SER A 23 16.25 1.65 11.48
CA SER A 23 15.69 3.01 11.45
C SER A 23 14.44 3.10 10.57
N VAL A 24 14.39 2.38 9.45
CA VAL A 24 13.20 2.32 8.59
C VAL A 24 12.04 1.65 9.33
N GLY A 25 12.29 0.52 10.00
CA GLY A 25 11.28 -0.17 10.81
C GLY A 25 10.74 0.67 11.96
N ASP A 26 11.62 1.35 12.69
CA ASP A 26 11.26 2.24 13.80
C ASP A 26 10.46 3.47 13.31
N GLY A 27 10.83 3.99 12.14
CA GLY A 27 10.12 5.09 11.48
C GLY A 27 8.70 4.71 11.02
N PHE A 28 8.49 3.47 10.59
CA PHE A 28 7.20 3.01 10.05
C PHE A 28 6.05 3.19 11.05
N LEU A 29 6.21 2.70 12.29
CA LEU A 29 5.16 2.82 13.31
C LEU A 29 4.92 4.29 13.67
N SER A 30 5.99 5.07 13.80
CA SER A 30 5.92 6.49 14.12
C SER A 30 5.17 7.29 13.06
N ALA A 31 5.31 6.94 11.78
CA ALA A 31 4.60 7.57 10.68
C ALA A 31 3.15 7.07 10.52
N TYR A 32 2.89 5.78 10.71
CA TYR A 32 1.61 5.17 10.36
C TYR A 32 0.57 5.19 11.50
N VAL A 33 0.99 5.03 12.76
CA VAL A 33 0.08 4.99 13.92
C VAL A 33 -0.75 6.27 14.07
N PRO A 34 -0.20 7.49 13.89
CA PRO A 34 -1.01 8.71 13.96
C PRO A 34 -2.14 8.74 12.92
N ILE A 35 -1.86 8.31 11.68
CA ILE A 35 -2.85 8.25 10.59
C ILE A 35 -3.97 7.28 10.95
N LEU A 36 -3.63 6.08 11.43
CA LEU A 36 -4.61 5.10 11.89
C LEU A 36 -5.49 5.63 13.03
N SER A 37 -4.90 6.39 13.96
CA SER A 37 -5.64 6.93 15.10
C SER A 37 -6.72 7.93 14.67
N VAL A 38 -6.41 8.79 13.69
CA VAL A 38 -7.35 9.77 13.13
C VAL A 38 -8.48 9.06 12.39
N GLU A 39 -8.17 8.08 11.54
CA GLU A 39 -9.20 7.34 10.80
C GLU A 39 -10.09 6.52 11.73
N LYS A 40 -9.53 5.91 12.79
CA LYS A 40 -10.31 5.21 13.81
C LYS A 40 -11.29 6.16 14.50
N MET A 41 -10.83 7.35 14.93
CA MET A 41 -11.71 8.34 15.54
C MET A 41 -12.82 8.81 14.58
N ARG A 42 -12.54 8.93 13.28
CA ARG A 42 -13.52 9.30 12.26
C ARG A 42 -14.62 8.25 12.09
N LEU A 43 -14.23 6.96 12.10
CA LEU A 43 -15.13 5.81 12.09
C LEU A 43 -16.01 5.76 13.35
N ASP A 44 -15.40 5.89 14.53
CA ASP A 44 -16.11 5.82 15.81
C ASP A 44 -17.16 6.95 15.95
N ARG A 45 -16.93 8.11 15.31
CA ARG A 45 -17.86 9.25 15.27
C ARG A 45 -18.99 9.09 14.24
N GLY A 46 -19.04 7.99 13.50
CA GLY A 46 -20.00 7.77 12.41
C GLY A 46 -19.81 8.71 11.22
N SER A 47 -18.69 9.44 11.19
CA SER A 47 -18.38 10.46 10.18
C SER A 47 -17.57 9.94 9.00
N ALA A 48 -17.13 8.68 9.06
CA ALA A 48 -16.49 7.99 7.95
C ALA A 48 -17.49 7.05 7.29
N THR A 49 -17.71 7.23 5.99
CA THR A 49 -18.08 6.10 5.14
C THR A 49 -16.91 5.12 5.18
N VAL A 50 -17.18 3.83 5.44
CA VAL A 50 -16.17 2.79 5.20
C VAL A 50 -15.79 2.97 3.75
N ALA A 51 -14.55 3.39 3.51
CA ALA A 51 -14.07 3.65 2.18
C ALA A 51 -14.13 2.34 1.39
N THR A 52 -15.23 2.13 0.66
CA THR A 52 -15.33 1.20 -0.46
C THR A 52 -14.53 1.73 -1.65
N VAL A 53 -13.56 2.62 -1.41
CA VAL A 53 -12.59 3.08 -2.40
C VAL A 53 -12.07 1.83 -3.08
N SER A 54 -12.27 1.80 -4.38
CA SER A 54 -11.97 0.63 -5.19
C SER A 54 -10.48 0.34 -5.07
N LYS A 55 -10.10 -0.62 -4.22
CA LYS A 55 -8.70 -1.07 -4.06
C LYS A 55 -8.15 -1.78 -5.32
N ARG A 56 -8.72 -1.54 -6.51
CA ARG A 56 -8.36 -2.16 -7.79
C ARG A 56 -6.86 -2.03 -8.07
N PRO A 57 -6.23 -0.85 -7.95
CA PRO A 57 -4.82 -0.72 -8.28
C PRO A 57 -3.94 -1.56 -7.36
N LEU A 58 -4.25 -1.61 -6.06
CA LEU A 58 -3.49 -2.40 -5.08
C LEU A 58 -3.61 -3.91 -5.32
N ARG A 59 -4.76 -4.39 -5.79
CA ARG A 59 -4.99 -5.82 -6.02
C ARG A 59 -4.37 -6.31 -7.31
N GLU A 60 -4.52 -5.55 -8.40
CA GLU A 60 -3.83 -5.84 -9.66
C GLU A 60 -2.33 -5.80 -9.45
N PHE A 61 -1.84 -4.83 -8.67
CA PHE A 61 -0.43 -4.77 -8.30
C PHE A 61 0.03 -6.02 -7.57
N ASN A 62 -0.63 -6.44 -6.48
CA ASN A 62 -0.22 -7.62 -5.72
C ASN A 62 -0.22 -8.91 -6.56
N LEU A 63 -1.18 -9.07 -7.48
CA LEU A 63 -1.32 -10.31 -8.25
C LEU A 63 -0.50 -10.35 -9.55
N VAL A 64 -0.17 -9.20 -10.13
CA VAL A 64 0.43 -9.11 -11.47
C VAL A 64 1.84 -8.52 -11.44
N HIS A 65 2.15 -7.65 -10.48
CA HIS A 65 3.38 -6.86 -10.48
C HIS A 65 4.29 -7.10 -9.27
N ASP A 66 3.73 -7.47 -8.12
CA ASP A 66 4.53 -7.78 -6.93
C ASP A 66 5.34 -9.07 -7.14
N ARG A 67 6.65 -8.89 -7.28
CA ARG A 67 7.60 -10.00 -7.49
C ARG A 67 7.57 -11.00 -6.35
N GLY A 68 7.37 -10.54 -5.10
CA GLY A 68 7.30 -11.42 -3.93
C GLY A 68 6.10 -12.37 -3.98
N THR A 69 4.92 -11.84 -4.30
CA THR A 69 3.70 -12.63 -4.48
C THR A 69 3.83 -13.61 -5.63
N LEU A 70 4.29 -13.17 -6.81
CA LEU A 70 4.48 -14.05 -7.96
C LEU A 70 5.47 -15.19 -7.68
N PHE A 71 6.63 -14.86 -7.10
CA PHE A 71 7.64 -15.84 -6.73
C PHE A 71 7.10 -16.84 -5.71
N GLY A 72 6.44 -16.37 -4.66
CA GLY A 72 5.86 -17.23 -3.62
C GLY A 72 4.84 -18.22 -4.17
N LEU A 73 3.99 -17.77 -5.11
CA LEU A 73 3.00 -18.64 -5.76
C LEU A 73 3.66 -19.65 -6.71
N GLN A 74 4.68 -19.23 -7.47
CA GLN A 74 5.38 -20.10 -8.41
C GLN A 74 6.28 -21.14 -7.73
N THR A 75 6.78 -20.85 -6.53
CA THR A 75 7.69 -21.73 -5.77
C THR A 75 6.99 -22.61 -4.74
N ASN A 76 5.65 -22.70 -4.79
CA ASN A 76 4.83 -23.47 -3.85
C ASN A 76 5.02 -23.04 -2.39
N GLY A 77 5.21 -21.73 -2.16
CA GLY A 77 5.17 -21.13 -0.84
C GLY A 77 3.79 -21.26 -0.21
N ARG A 78 3.67 -20.92 1.08
CA ARG A 78 2.38 -21.02 1.78
C ARG A 78 1.39 -19.99 1.24
N THR A 79 0.50 -20.41 0.35
CA THR A 79 -0.47 -19.57 -0.36
C THR A 79 -1.27 -18.67 0.59
N GLU A 80 -1.74 -19.20 1.71
CA GLU A 80 -2.49 -18.43 2.71
C GLU A 80 -1.70 -17.23 3.23
N ALA A 81 -0.40 -17.40 3.51
CA ALA A 81 0.47 -16.34 4.01
C ALA A 81 0.75 -15.28 2.92
N ILE A 82 0.91 -15.71 1.67
CA ILE A 82 1.14 -14.83 0.52
C ILE A 82 -0.09 -13.94 0.27
N LEU A 83 -1.29 -14.53 0.34
CA LEU A 83 -2.54 -13.82 0.05
C LEU A 83 -3.09 -13.00 1.24
N MET A 84 -2.47 -13.02 2.42
CA MET A 84 -2.85 -12.14 3.56
C MET A 84 -2.77 -10.64 3.22
N SER A 85 -2.00 -10.28 2.18
CA SER A 85 -1.90 -8.90 1.69
C SER A 85 -3.14 -8.44 0.93
N LEU A 86 -4.04 -9.36 0.53
CA LEU A 86 -5.26 -9.03 -0.21
C LEU A 86 -6.36 -8.53 0.75
N PRO A 87 -7.18 -7.55 0.30
CA PRO A 87 -8.33 -7.13 1.07
C PRO A 87 -9.41 -8.23 1.11
N PRO A 88 -10.24 -8.27 2.17
CA PRO A 88 -11.24 -9.32 2.37
C PRO A 88 -12.37 -9.32 1.32
N LEU A 89 -12.59 -8.19 0.64
CA LEU A 89 -13.56 -8.07 -0.45
C LEU A 89 -12.91 -7.43 -1.68
N VAL A 90 -13.19 -8.02 -2.82
CA VAL A 90 -12.66 -7.62 -4.12
C VAL A 90 -13.77 -7.57 -5.16
N ARG A 91 -13.83 -6.50 -5.96
CA ARG A 91 -14.79 -6.31 -7.06
C ARG A 91 -14.09 -5.80 -8.32
N TRP A 92 -14.48 -6.37 -9.47
CA TRP A 92 -14.17 -5.84 -10.80
C TRP A 92 -15.45 -5.44 -11.51
N GLU A 93 -15.37 -4.36 -12.27
CA GLU A 93 -16.43 -3.80 -13.13
C GLU A 93 -15.75 -3.39 -14.41
N TYR A 94 -16.36 -3.79 -15.52
CA TYR A 94 -15.87 -3.50 -16.86
C TYR A 94 -16.02 -2.00 -17.17
N GLY A 95 -14.99 -1.39 -17.75
CA GLY A 95 -15.03 0.01 -18.17
C GLY A 95 -15.22 1.03 -17.03
N TYR A 96 -14.87 0.65 -15.80
CA TYR A 96 -15.04 1.54 -14.65
C TYR A 96 -14.17 2.80 -14.80
N SER A 97 -14.82 3.96 -14.70
CA SER A 97 -14.17 5.26 -14.50
C SER A 97 -14.80 5.91 -13.27
N PRO A 98 -14.01 6.49 -12.35
CA PRO A 98 -14.58 7.24 -11.24
C PRO A 98 -15.34 8.46 -11.77
N ASP A 99 -16.42 8.83 -11.08
CA ASP A 99 -17.19 10.03 -11.40
C ASP A 99 -16.32 11.29 -11.18
N GLU A 100 -16.48 12.30 -12.03
CA GLU A 100 -15.75 13.57 -11.88
C GLU A 100 -16.03 14.21 -10.51
N GLY A 101 -14.97 14.68 -9.84
CA GLY A 101 -15.06 15.28 -8.51
C GLY A 101 -15.30 14.27 -7.37
N SER A 102 -15.38 12.98 -7.66
CA SER A 102 -15.39 11.94 -6.61
C SER A 102 -14.03 11.86 -5.88
N PRO A 103 -14.00 11.42 -4.61
CA PRO A 103 -12.76 11.14 -3.90
C PRO A 103 -11.83 10.18 -4.67
N GLU A 104 -12.40 9.22 -5.39
CA GLU A 104 -11.67 8.27 -6.24
C GLU A 104 -11.00 8.95 -7.44
N ALA A 105 -11.67 9.92 -8.09
CA ALA A 105 -11.08 10.70 -9.18
C ALA A 105 -9.89 11.53 -8.66
N THR A 106 -10.08 12.25 -7.55
CA THR A 106 -9.01 13.01 -6.88
C THR A 106 -7.84 12.12 -6.47
N LEU A 107 -8.10 10.92 -5.94
CA LEU A 107 -7.04 9.96 -5.60
C LEU A 107 -6.18 9.61 -6.82
N MET A 108 -6.81 9.38 -7.98
CA MET A 108 -6.10 9.01 -9.20
C MET A 108 -5.27 10.17 -9.76
N THR A 109 -5.82 11.38 -9.79
CA THR A 109 -5.16 12.55 -10.40
C THR A 109 -4.09 13.15 -9.50
N ASP A 110 -4.38 13.31 -8.21
CA ASP A 110 -3.59 14.18 -7.33
C ASP A 110 -2.61 13.37 -6.47
N PHE A 111 -2.89 12.08 -6.27
CA PHE A 111 -2.11 11.24 -5.35
C PHE A 111 -1.41 10.06 -5.99
N CYS A 112 -1.85 9.60 -7.16
CA CYS A 112 -1.30 8.44 -7.85
C CYS A 112 -0.58 8.78 -9.16
N ALA A 113 -0.47 10.06 -9.52
CA ALA A 113 0.27 10.48 -10.70
C ALA A 113 1.79 10.23 -10.54
N PRO A 114 2.48 9.71 -11.58
CA PRO A 114 3.93 9.54 -11.53
C PRO A 114 4.63 10.91 -11.42
N GLY A 115 5.64 11.00 -10.54
CA GLY A 115 6.47 12.20 -10.37
C GLY A 115 5.97 13.24 -9.35
N LEU A 116 4.95 12.92 -8.55
CA LEU A 116 4.51 13.79 -7.46
C LEU A 116 5.61 13.98 -6.41
N ALA A 117 6.04 15.24 -6.21
CA ALA A 117 6.94 15.63 -5.14
C ALA A 117 6.13 16.05 -3.90
N TRP A 118 6.33 15.38 -2.78
CA TRP A 118 5.67 15.69 -1.51
C TRP A 118 6.53 16.74 -0.78
N SER A 119 6.11 18.01 -0.87
CA SER A 119 6.73 19.17 -0.19
C SER A 119 5.96 19.58 1.06
#